data_AF-A0A846X1B7-F1
#
_entry.id   AF-A0A846X1B7-F1
#
_cell.length_a   1.000
_cell.length_b   1.000
_cell.length_c   1.000
_cell.angle_alpha   90.00
_cell.angle_beta   90.00
_cell.angle_gamma   90.00
#
_symmetry.space_group_name_H-M   'P 1'
#
loop_
_entity.id
_entity.type
_entity.pdbx_description
1 polymer ?
#
loop_
_entity_poly.entity_id
_entity_poly.type
_entity_poly.pdbx_seq_one_letter_code
_entity_poly.pdbx_strand_id
1 'polypeptide(L)'
;MADGELTEIIAAAREGIADRPSMVSDGNPQEELARALERHADRLEMAAFGLRDVGALNNLGPTVEGEAATYNIRLGAVEHDRSLRNTFLAQSTEARSLAETYREIGRWIMRTEGASEEQINRVIGPS
;
A
#
# COMPACT_ATOMS: atom_id res chain seq x y z
N MET A 1 -24.67 5.14 -28.49
CA MET A 1 -24.58 4.94 -27.03
C MET A 1 -23.37 4.06 -26.61
N ALA A 2 -22.44 3.71 -27.52
CA ALA A 2 -21.26 2.87 -27.18
C ALA A 2 -19.99 3.68 -26.79
N ASP A 3 -19.89 4.95 -27.20
CA ASP A 3 -18.70 5.78 -26.90
C ASP A 3 -18.59 6.22 -25.43
N GLY A 4 -19.71 6.35 -24.72
CA GLY A 4 -19.71 6.76 -23.30
C GLY A 4 -19.12 5.68 -22.38
N GLU A 5 -19.53 4.43 -22.60
CA GLU A 5 -19.06 3.26 -21.83
C GLU A 5 -17.55 3.01 -22.03
N LEU A 6 -17.05 3.16 -23.26
CA LEU A 6 -15.63 2.99 -23.55
C LEU A 6 -14.77 4.05 -22.88
N THR A 7 -15.29 5.27 -22.75
CA THR A 7 -14.61 6.40 -22.09
C THR A 7 -14.51 6.17 -20.57
N GLU A 8 -15.57 5.64 -19.95
CA GLU A 8 -15.56 5.28 -18.53
C GLU A 8 -14.61 4.12 -18.23
N ILE A 9 -14.58 3.10 -19.09
CA ILE A 9 -13.65 1.96 -18.95
C ILE A 9 -12.20 2.42 -19.07
N ILE A 10 -11.88 3.32 -20.02
CA ILE A 10 -10.53 3.87 -20.18
C ILE A 10 -10.16 4.77 -18.99
N ALA A 11 -11.10 5.55 -18.44
CA ALA A 11 -10.86 6.36 -17.27
C ALA A 11 -10.57 5.50 -16.02
N ALA A 12 -11.36 4.47 -15.78
CA ALA A 12 -11.15 3.53 -14.68
C ALA A 12 -9.84 2.74 -14.84
N ALA A 13 -9.49 2.36 -16.07
CA ALA A 13 -8.20 1.71 -16.37
C ALA A 13 -7.02 2.67 -16.13
N ARG A 14 -7.14 3.95 -16.48
CA ARG A 14 -6.10 4.97 -16.21
C ARG A 14 -5.94 5.23 -14.72
N GLU A 15 -7.03 5.30 -13.97
CA GLU A 15 -6.99 5.44 -12.51
C GLU A 15 -6.31 4.22 -11.86
N GLY A 16 -6.64 3.00 -12.30
CA GLY A 16 -5.98 1.78 -11.82
C GLY A 16 -4.51 1.63 -12.24
N ILE A 17 -4.09 2.24 -13.36
CA ILE A 17 -2.70 2.25 -13.83
C ILE A 17 -1.89 3.37 -13.17
N ALA A 18 -2.47 4.53 -12.85
CA ALA A 18 -1.78 5.63 -12.18
C ALA A 18 -1.20 5.22 -10.82
N ASP A 19 -1.85 4.27 -10.15
CA ASP A 19 -1.39 3.69 -8.89
C ASP A 19 -0.28 2.65 -9.04
N ARG A 20 0.01 2.18 -10.26
CA ARG A 20 1.11 1.23 -10.52
C ARG A 20 2.44 1.97 -10.60
N PRO A 21 3.51 1.44 -9.97
CA PRO A 21 4.84 2.05 -10.08
C PRO A 21 5.27 2.05 -11.56
N SER A 22 5.53 3.25 -12.09
CA SER A 22 5.98 3.48 -13.45
C SER A 22 7.50 3.68 -13.39
N MET A 23 8.30 2.66 -13.71
CA MET A 23 9.77 2.79 -13.66
C MET A 23 10.37 3.75 -14.72
N VAL A 24 9.56 4.59 -15.38
CA VAL A 24 9.91 5.36 -16.59
C VAL A 24 9.42 6.82 -16.50
N SER A 25 9.58 7.46 -15.35
CA SER A 25 9.34 8.91 -15.19
C SER A 25 10.49 9.58 -14.45
N ASP A 26 11.52 10.05 -15.18
CA ASP A 26 12.51 11.12 -14.87
C ASP A 26 13.04 11.31 -13.42
N GLY A 27 12.83 10.36 -12.52
CA GLY A 27 13.03 10.48 -11.08
C GLY A 27 13.70 9.25 -10.49
N ASN A 28 14.16 9.38 -9.23
CA ASN A 28 14.83 8.28 -8.52
C ASN A 28 13.86 7.09 -8.38
N PRO A 29 14.11 5.93 -9.03
CA PRO A 29 13.19 4.79 -9.02
C PRO A 29 12.93 4.27 -7.59
N GLN A 30 13.88 4.47 -6.67
CA GLN A 30 13.73 4.03 -5.29
C GLN A 30 12.78 4.93 -4.51
N GLU A 31 12.70 6.21 -4.87
CA GLU A 31 11.73 7.13 -4.29
C GLU A 31 10.31 6.82 -4.80
N GLU A 32 10.15 6.45 -6.07
CA GLU A 32 8.84 6.03 -6.58
C GLU A 32 8.35 4.71 -5.95
N LEU A 33 9.24 3.72 -5.79
CA LEU A 33 8.94 2.47 -5.09
C LEU A 33 8.57 2.73 -3.61
N ALA A 34 9.30 3.63 -2.93
CA ALA A 34 8.98 4.04 -1.57
C ALA A 34 7.57 4.67 -1.49
N ARG A 35 7.23 5.57 -2.40
CA ARG A 35 5.89 6.18 -2.47
C ARG A 35 4.79 5.16 -2.76
N ALA A 36 5.05 4.17 -3.62
CA ALA A 36 4.09 3.12 -3.90
C ALA A 36 3.81 2.26 -2.64
N LEU A 37 4.83 1.97 -1.84
CA LEU A 37 4.69 1.30 -0.56
C LEU A 37 3.90 2.14 0.46
N GLU A 38 4.14 3.45 0.51
CA GLU A 38 3.35 4.36 1.36
C GLU A 38 1.88 4.40 0.96
N ARG A 39 1.57 4.53 -0.33
CA ARG A 39 0.19 4.43 -0.82
C ARG A 39 -0.45 3.08 -0.47
N HIS A 40 0.33 1.99 -0.50
CA HIS A 40 -0.17 0.68 -0.08
C HIS A 40 -0.45 0.63 1.43
N ALA A 41 0.44 1.17 2.26
CA ALA A 41 0.27 1.28 3.70
C ALA A 41 -0.99 2.07 4.05
N ASP A 42 -1.22 3.21 3.40
CA ASP A 42 -2.42 4.04 3.62
C ASP A 42 -3.71 3.28 3.25
N ARG A 43 -3.70 2.51 2.15
CA ARG A 43 -4.83 1.63 1.78
C ARG A 43 -5.09 0.54 2.83
N LEU A 44 -4.05 -0.06 3.40
CA LEU A 44 -4.18 -1.06 4.47
C LEU A 44 -4.74 -0.45 5.76
N GLU A 45 -4.32 0.77 6.12
CA GLU A 45 -4.87 1.50 7.26
C GLU A 45 -6.35 1.84 7.06
N MET A 46 -6.74 2.29 5.87
CA MET A 46 -8.14 2.51 5.52
C MET A 46 -8.95 1.22 5.59
N ALA A 47 -8.43 0.10 5.09
CA ALA A 47 -9.08 -1.20 5.19
C ALA A 47 -9.23 -1.65 6.66
N ALA A 48 -8.21 -1.46 7.48
CA ALA A 48 -8.25 -1.74 8.91
C ALA A 48 -9.29 -0.88 9.66
N PHE A 49 -9.46 0.38 9.24
CA PHE A 49 -10.52 1.25 9.75
C PHE A 49 -11.91 0.73 9.35
N GLY A 50 -12.11 0.36 8.08
CA GLY A 50 -13.37 -0.22 7.61
C GLY A 50 -13.76 -1.53 8.33
N LEU A 51 -12.78 -2.38 8.65
CA LEU A 51 -13.03 -3.60 9.44
C LEU A 51 -13.50 -3.32 10.88
N ARG A 52 -13.02 -2.23 11.49
CA ARG A 52 -13.49 -1.80 12.81
C ARG A 52 -14.99 -1.47 12.78
N ASP A 53 -15.41 -0.77 11.72
CA ASP A 53 -16.80 -0.35 11.56
C ASP A 53 -17.71 -1.54 11.27
N VAL A 54 -17.27 -2.48 10.42
CA VAL A 54 -18.01 -3.72 10.14
C VAL A 54 -18.12 -4.62 11.38
N GLY A 55 -17.04 -4.82 12.14
CA GLY A 55 -17.08 -5.62 13.37
C GLY A 55 -17.97 -5.02 14.47
N ALA A 56 -18.09 -3.69 14.51
CA ALA A 56 -19.02 -2.99 15.41
C ALA A 56 -20.48 -2.98 14.89
N LEU A 57 -20.67 -2.95 13.56
CA LEU A 57 -21.97 -2.88 12.88
C LEU A 57 -22.55 -4.24 12.50
N ASN A 58 -21.80 -5.34 12.62
CA ASN A 58 -22.26 -6.71 12.43
C ASN A 58 -23.27 -7.08 13.54
N ASN A 59 -24.46 -6.50 13.40
CA ASN A 59 -25.72 -7.02 13.86
C ASN A 59 -25.99 -8.30 13.07
N LEU A 60 -25.39 -9.41 13.50
CA LEU A 60 -25.95 -10.72 13.20
C LEU A 60 -27.37 -10.69 13.79
N GLY A 61 -28.35 -10.44 12.91
CA GLY A 61 -29.77 -10.43 13.25
C GLY A 61 -30.19 -11.76 13.89
N PRO A 62 -31.43 -11.85 14.41
CA PRO A 62 -31.92 -12.94 15.27
C PRO A 62 -32.05 -14.33 14.59
N THR A 63 -31.22 -14.65 13.60
CA THR A 63 -31.36 -15.75 12.64
C THR A 63 -30.34 -16.88 12.80
N VAL A 64 -29.75 -17.08 13.98
CA VAL A 64 -29.13 -18.37 14.29
C VAL A 64 -29.94 -19.01 15.41
N GLU A 65 -30.67 -20.07 15.06
CA GLU A 65 -31.51 -20.83 16.00
C GLU A 65 -30.65 -21.41 17.13
N GLY A 66 -30.59 -20.71 18.26
CA GLY A 66 -29.84 -21.09 19.45
C GLY A 66 -29.02 -19.93 20.01
N GLU A 67 -29.37 -19.46 21.20
CA GLU A 67 -28.66 -18.38 21.92
C GLU A 67 -27.15 -18.65 22.04
N ALA A 68 -26.76 -19.89 22.35
CA ALA A 68 -25.36 -20.28 22.49
C ALA A 68 -24.60 -20.34 21.15
N ALA A 69 -25.25 -20.79 20.07
CA ALA A 69 -24.65 -20.83 18.74
C ALA A 69 -24.46 -19.39 18.19
N THR A 70 -25.46 -18.53 18.40
CA THR A 70 -25.37 -17.10 18.07
C THR A 70 -24.25 -16.42 18.83
N TYR A 71 -24.09 -16.70 20.13
CA TYR A 71 -23.04 -16.12 20.96
C TYR A 71 -21.63 -16.53 20.51
N ASN A 72 -21.39 -17.82 20.26
CA ASN A 72 -20.07 -18.31 19.84
C ASN A 72 -19.69 -17.82 18.44
N ILE A 73 -20.65 -17.79 17.51
CA ILE A 73 -20.42 -17.25 16.16
C ILE A 73 -20.13 -15.76 16.23
N ARG A 74 -20.84 -15.01 17.08
CA ARG A 74 -20.60 -13.57 17.27
C ARG A 74 -19.23 -13.30 17.89
N LEU A 75 -18.83 -14.06 18.91
CA LEU A 75 -17.52 -13.93 19.53
C LEU A 75 -16.41 -14.27 18.53
N GLY A 76 -16.54 -15.39 17.80
CA GLY A 76 -15.59 -15.81 16.78
C GLY A 76 -15.46 -14.80 15.64
N ALA A 77 -16.57 -14.23 15.17
CA ALA A 77 -16.55 -13.19 14.14
C ALA A 77 -15.87 -11.90 14.63
N VAL A 78 -16.16 -11.44 15.85
CA VAL A 78 -15.52 -10.25 16.44
C VAL A 78 -14.02 -10.47 16.66
N GLU A 79 -13.62 -11.64 17.16
CA GLU A 79 -12.21 -11.99 17.34
C GLU A 79 -11.48 -12.10 16.00
N HIS A 80 -12.14 -12.68 14.99
CA HIS A 80 -11.60 -12.77 13.63
C HIS A 80 -11.43 -11.39 12.98
N ASP A 81 -12.44 -10.52 13.05
CA ASP A 81 -12.37 -9.15 12.53
C ASP A 81 -11.26 -8.35 13.23
N ARG A 82 -11.13 -8.52 14.56
CA ARG A 82 -10.05 -7.90 15.33
C ARG A 82 -8.67 -8.44 14.93
N SER A 83 -8.57 -9.73 14.66
CA SER A 83 -7.34 -10.37 14.15
C SER A 83 -6.95 -9.79 12.79
N LEU A 84 -7.89 -9.76 11.83
CA LEU A 84 -7.66 -9.21 10.49
C LEU A 84 -7.26 -7.73 10.54
N ARG A 85 -7.95 -6.92 11.36
CA ARG A 85 -7.59 -5.52 11.58
C ARG A 85 -6.15 -5.37 12.06
N ASN A 86 -5.74 -6.16 13.05
CA ASN A 86 -4.38 -6.10 13.59
C ASN A 86 -3.35 -6.53 12.55
N THR A 87 -3.66 -7.53 11.72
CA THR A 87 -2.81 -7.96 10.60
C THR A 87 -2.62 -6.85 9.59
N PHE A 88 -3.68 -6.15 9.17
CA PHE A 88 -3.54 -5.01 8.25
C PHE A 88 -2.71 -3.87 8.82
N LEU A 89 -2.84 -3.57 10.12
CA LEU A 89 -1.98 -2.57 10.78
C LEU A 89 -0.51 -2.98 10.83
N ALA A 90 -0.23 -4.27 11.10
CA ALA A 90 1.12 -4.81 11.05
C ALA A 90 1.72 -4.71 9.64
N GLN A 91 0.95 -5.09 8.61
CA GLN A 91 1.38 -5.00 7.21
C GLN A 91 1.59 -3.55 6.75
N SER A 92 0.75 -2.61 7.18
CA SER A 92 0.98 -1.18 6.93
C SER A 92 2.32 -0.71 7.51
N THR A 93 2.61 -1.11 8.75
CA THR A 93 3.85 -0.75 9.44
C THR A 93 5.07 -1.31 8.70
N GLU A 94 5.00 -2.57 8.25
CA GLU A 94 6.04 -3.21 7.45
C GLU A 94 6.25 -2.51 6.11
N ALA A 95 5.16 -2.17 5.40
CA ALA A 95 5.24 -1.44 4.14
C ALA A 95 5.92 -0.06 4.30
N ARG A 96 5.62 0.67 5.38
CA ARG A 96 6.30 1.94 5.71
C ARG A 96 7.79 1.73 5.99
N SER A 97 8.15 0.69 6.73
CA SER A 97 9.56 0.35 7.00
C SER A 97 10.34 -0.02 5.71
N LEU A 98 9.70 -0.75 4.79
CA LEU A 98 10.28 -1.03 3.48
C LEU A 98 10.48 0.25 2.67
N ALA A 99 9.53 1.19 2.69
CA ALA A 99 9.65 2.47 2.00
C ALA A 99 10.87 3.27 2.49
N GLU A 100 11.07 3.32 3.81
CA GLU A 100 12.27 3.95 4.41
C GLU A 100 13.56 3.28 3.95
N THR A 101 13.58 1.94 3.93
CA THR A 101 14.72 1.15 3.45
C THR A 101 15.05 1.47 2.00
N TYR A 102 14.05 1.54 1.11
CA TYR A 102 14.28 1.91 -0.30
C TYR A 102 14.84 3.32 -0.46
N ARG A 103 14.38 4.30 0.34
CA ARG A 103 14.97 5.65 0.34
C ARG A 103 16.41 5.63 0.82
N GLU A 104 16.72 4.82 1.83
CA GLU A 104 18.09 4.69 2.29
C GLU A 104 18.99 4.14 1.18
N ILE A 105 18.59 3.03 0.55
CA ILE A 105 19.28 2.43 -0.59
C ILE A 105 19.48 3.47 -1.71
N GLY A 106 18.43 4.23 -2.05
CA GLY A 106 18.53 5.32 -3.03
C GLY A 106 19.57 6.37 -2.66
N ARG A 107 19.66 6.78 -1.38
CA ARG A 107 20.70 7.70 -0.89
C ARG A 107 22.10 7.08 -0.92
N TRP A 108 22.24 5.78 -0.67
CA TRP A 108 23.52 5.08 -0.80
C TRP A 108 23.99 5.05 -2.25
N ILE A 109 23.12 4.69 -3.19
CA ILE A 109 23.42 4.65 -4.63
C ILE A 109 23.88 6.03 -5.13
N MET A 110 23.12 7.09 -4.86
CA MET A 110 23.50 8.44 -5.31
C MET A 110 24.84 8.91 -4.72
N ARG A 111 25.15 8.56 -3.45
CA ARG A 111 26.47 8.86 -2.86
C ARG A 111 27.59 8.12 -3.56
N THR A 112 27.40 6.84 -3.90
CA THR A 112 28.41 6.06 -4.61
C THR A 112 28.61 6.51 -6.06
N GLU A 113 27.54 6.88 -6.75
CA GLU A 113 27.60 7.41 -8.12
C GLU A 113 28.29 8.78 -8.16
N GLY A 114 27.92 9.71 -7.25
CA GLY A 114 28.58 11.01 -7.15
C GLY A 114 30.07 10.92 -6.81
N ALA A 115 30.45 9.99 -5.91
CA ALA A 115 31.86 9.73 -5.60
C ALA A 115 32.64 9.17 -6.81
N SER A 116 31.99 8.35 -7.64
CA SER A 116 32.57 7.84 -8.88
C SER A 116 32.73 8.95 -9.93
N GLU A 117 31.75 9.84 -10.07
CA GLU A 117 31.80 10.98 -10.99
C GLU A 117 32.92 11.97 -10.63
N GLU A 118 33.09 12.30 -9.34
CA GLU A 118 34.22 13.09 -8.86
C GLU A 118 35.59 12.43 -9.16
N GLN A 119 35.69 11.11 -9.00
CA GLN A 119 36.91 10.36 -9.32
C GLN A 119 37.20 10.37 -10.83
N ILE A 120 36.19 10.17 -11.67
CA ILE A 120 36.32 10.19 -13.13
C ILE A 120 36.74 11.59 -13.60
N ASN A 121 36.08 12.64 -13.11
CA ASN A 121 36.43 14.04 -13.43
C ASN A 121 37.86 14.40 -12.99
N ARG A 122 38.36 13.82 -11.89
CA ARG A 122 39.74 14.02 -11.44
C ARG A 122 40.78 13.33 -12.33
N VAL A 123 40.44 12.20 -12.94
CA VAL A 123 41.34 11.40 -13.80
C VAL A 123 41.34 11.89 -15.25
N ILE A 124 40.18 12.29 -15.77
CA ILE A 124 40.00 12.64 -17.18
C ILE A 124 40.04 14.16 -17.42
N GLY A 125 39.90 14.97 -16.34
CA GLY A 125 39.76 16.42 -16.42
C GLY A 125 38.31 16.83 -16.72
N PRO A 126 37.88 18.05 -16.35
CA PRO A 126 36.52 18.51 -16.59
C PRO A 126 36.23 18.49 -18.10
N SER A 127 35.17 17.79 -18.49
CA SER A 127 34.63 17.81 -19.85
C SER A 127 33.92 19.12 -20.15
#